data_AF-A0A8T2WXV5-F1
#
_entry.id   AF-A0A8T2WXV5-F1
#
_cell.length_a   1.000
_cell.length_b   1.000
_cell.length_c   1.000
_cell.angle_alpha   90.00
_cell.angle_beta   90.00
_cell.angle_gamma   90.00
#
_symmetry.space_group_name_H-M   'P 1'
#
loop_
_entity.id
_entity.type
_entity.pdbx_description
1 polymer ?
#
loop_
_entity_poly.entity_id
_entity_poly.type
_entity_poly.pdbx_seq_one_letter_code
_entity_poly.pdbx_strand_id
1 'polypeptide(L)'
;MAANAYASAGPAPPAFPEPPPFDNTTTRGIVVYEGAPTSATPIMPLMPAFTDTPTAHKFFTSITGLAGGPHWVPVPRHIDEHMFVTVGLGISICPTSTAFVVENGPTPESTLPPPPVDLPQC
;
A
#
# COMPACT_ATOMS: atom_id res chain seq x y z
N MET A 1 8.19 13.69 9.22
CA MET A 1 8.00 12.23 9.18
C MET A 1 8.60 11.74 7.88
N ALA A 2 9.61 10.87 7.93
CA ALA A 2 10.18 10.26 6.74
C ALA A 2 9.65 8.83 6.65
N ALA A 3 9.14 8.44 5.48
CA ALA A 3 8.63 7.10 5.22
C ALA A 3 9.30 6.60 3.94
N ASN A 4 9.98 5.45 4.01
CA ASN A 4 10.51 4.75 2.85
C ASN A 4 9.59 3.57 2.53
N ALA A 5 9.37 3.30 1.25
CA ALA A 5 8.69 2.08 0.82
C ALA A 5 9.53 0.86 1.26
N TYR A 6 8.90 -0.07 1.98
CA TYR A 6 9.57 -1.26 2.47
C TYR A 6 9.36 -2.44 1.51
N ALA A 7 10.45 -3.06 1.04
CA ALA A 7 10.36 -4.26 0.21
C ALA A 7 10.12 -5.48 1.10
N SER A 8 8.86 -5.91 1.24
CA SER A 8 8.51 -7.19 1.90
C SER A 8 8.63 -8.40 0.97
N ALA A 9 9.14 -8.23 -0.24
CA ALA A 9 9.36 -9.34 -1.15
C ALA A 9 10.55 -10.18 -0.66
N GLY A 10 10.33 -11.48 -0.52
CA GLY A 10 11.41 -12.45 -0.33
C GLY A 10 12.43 -12.41 -1.47
N PRO A 11 13.51 -13.21 -1.42
CA PRO A 11 14.51 -13.25 -2.48
C PRO A 11 13.83 -13.38 -3.84
N ALA A 12 14.26 -12.54 -4.77
CA ALA A 12 13.60 -12.39 -6.04
C ALA A 12 13.58 -13.76 -6.77
N PRO A 13 12.43 -14.21 -7.28
CA PRO A 13 12.37 -15.48 -8.01
C PRO A 13 13.35 -15.42 -9.20
N PRO A 14 13.90 -16.56 -9.66
CA PRO A 14 14.92 -16.59 -10.71
C PRO A 14 14.48 -15.94 -12.04
N ALA A 15 13.18 -15.73 -12.24
CA ALA A 15 12.60 -15.02 -13.38
C ALA A 15 12.65 -13.48 -13.28
N PHE A 16 12.89 -12.92 -12.08
CA PHE A 16 12.97 -11.48 -11.82
C PHE A 16 14.22 -11.19 -10.98
N PRO A 17 15.40 -11.00 -11.60
CA PRO A 17 16.65 -10.83 -10.87
C PRO A 17 16.74 -9.49 -10.10
N GLU A 18 15.88 -8.51 -10.41
CA GLU A 18 15.85 -7.20 -9.77
C GLU A 18 14.43 -6.84 -9.30
N PRO A 19 14.30 -6.17 -8.14
CA PRO A 19 13.03 -5.61 -7.70
C PRO A 19 12.55 -4.56 -8.73
N PRO A 20 11.22 -4.35 -8.85
CA PRO A 20 10.69 -3.32 -9.74
C PRO A 20 11.32 -1.96 -9.41
N PRO A 21 11.60 -1.12 -10.42
CA PRO A 21 12.13 0.22 -10.20
C PRO A 21 11.25 0.98 -9.21
N PHE A 22 11.88 1.61 -8.22
CA PHE A 22 11.18 2.40 -7.22
C PHE A 22 11.90 3.73 -7.01
N ASP A 23 11.16 4.72 -6.54
CA ASP A 23 11.72 6.00 -6.13
C ASP A 23 12.46 5.84 -4.80
N ASN A 24 13.77 6.00 -4.83
CA ASN A 24 14.64 5.89 -3.66
C ASN A 24 14.96 7.25 -3.02
N THR A 25 14.27 8.32 -3.42
CA THR A 25 14.46 9.64 -2.83
C THR A 25 13.87 9.72 -1.42
N THR A 26 14.45 10.58 -0.60
CA THR A 26 14.00 10.79 0.78
C THR A 26 13.21 12.08 0.90
N THR A 27 11.95 11.98 1.31
CA THR A 27 11.15 13.16 1.68
C THR A 27 11.60 13.71 3.04
N ARG A 28 11.76 15.03 3.14
CA ARG A 28 12.24 15.73 4.36
C ARG A 28 11.23 16.76 4.85
N GLY A 29 11.22 16.99 6.16
CA GLY A 29 10.45 18.06 6.80
C GLY A 29 11.27 18.69 7.92
N ILE A 30 10.98 19.95 8.25
CA ILE A 30 11.68 20.69 9.31
C ILE A 30 10.74 20.83 10.50
N VAL A 31 11.22 20.47 11.68
CA VAL A 31 10.54 20.74 12.96
C VAL A 31 11.21 21.95 13.60
N VAL A 32 10.45 23.00 13.85
CA VAL A 32 10.93 24.24 14.47
C VAL A 32 10.29 24.37 15.85
N TYR A 33 11.12 24.61 16.86
CA TYR A 33 10.66 24.87 18.23
C TYR A 33 10.49 26.37 18.45
N GLU A 34 9.35 26.79 19.01
CA GLU A 34 9.15 28.18 19.39
C GLU A 34 10.10 28.58 20.53
N GLY A 35 10.77 29.72 20.39
CA GLY A 35 11.76 30.21 21.36
C GLY A 35 13.16 29.62 21.23
N ALA A 36 13.41 28.70 20.29
CA ALA A 36 14.75 28.19 20.00
C ALA A 36 15.59 29.23 19.23
N PRO A 37 16.92 29.29 19.44
CA PRO A 37 17.79 30.19 18.70
C PRO A 37 17.72 29.89 17.19
N THR A 38 17.54 30.93 16.37
CA THR A 38 17.27 30.88 14.92
C THR A 38 18.36 30.23 14.07
N SER A 39 19.47 29.78 14.67
CA SER A 39 20.69 29.38 13.98
C SER A 39 20.92 27.86 13.89
N ALA A 40 19.98 27.03 14.34
CA ALA A 40 20.16 25.58 14.31
C ALA A 40 19.94 25.02 12.89
N THR A 41 20.98 24.44 12.30
CA THR A 41 20.84 23.64 11.08
C THR A 41 20.00 22.40 11.37
N PRO A 42 18.97 22.08 10.57
CA PRO A 42 18.16 20.89 10.77
C PRO A 42 19.02 19.62 10.72
N ILE A 43 18.84 18.73 11.70
CA ILE A 43 19.56 17.46 11.78
C ILE A 43 18.75 16.40 11.03
N MET A 44 19.42 15.69 10.13
CA MET A 44 18.83 14.52 9.47
C MET A 44 18.86 13.31 10.43
N PRO A 45 17.72 12.65 10.67
CA PRO A 45 17.72 11.41 11.44
C PRO A 45 18.40 10.28 10.67
N LEU A 46 18.91 9.30 11.40
CA LEU A 46 19.32 8.03 10.81
C LEU A 46 18.06 7.30 10.31
N MET A 47 18.00 7.04 9.01
CA MET A 47 16.92 6.27 8.42
C MET A 47 17.37 4.82 8.16
N PRO A 48 16.52 3.82 8.42
CA PRO A 48 16.79 2.44 8.03
C PRO A 48 16.98 2.31 6.51
N ALA A 49 17.76 1.31 6.10
CA ALA A 49 17.85 0.93 4.70
C ALA A 49 16.49 0.40 4.21
N PHE A 50 16.19 0.59 2.92
CA PHE A 50 14.94 0.10 2.31
C PHE A 50 14.83 -1.44 2.33
N THR A 51 15.92 -2.14 2.60
CA THR A 51 16.02 -3.60 2.73
C THR A 51 15.99 -4.12 4.16
N ASP A 52 15.84 -3.26 5.17
CA ASP A 52 15.85 -3.64 6.59
C ASP A 52 14.49 -4.23 7.07
N THR A 53 14.24 -5.50 6.73
CA THR A 53 12.99 -6.22 7.09
C THR A 53 12.80 -6.33 8.59
N PRO A 54 13.84 -6.67 9.38
CA PRO A 54 13.69 -6.79 10.82
C PRO A 54 13.18 -5.51 11.48
N THR A 55 13.71 -4.34 11.12
CA THR A 55 13.26 -3.06 11.70
C THR A 55 11.82 -2.74 11.32
N ALA A 56 11.45 -2.94 10.05
CA ALA A 56 10.07 -2.72 9.59
C ALA A 56 9.07 -3.68 10.29
N HIS A 57 9.41 -4.97 10.36
CA HIS A 57 8.59 -5.98 11.01
C HIS A 57 8.37 -5.66 12.50
N LYS A 58 9.43 -5.24 13.20
CA LYS A 58 9.34 -4.83 14.61
C LYS A 58 8.39 -3.64 14.82
N PHE A 59 8.43 -2.66 13.92
CA PHE A 59 7.50 -1.53 13.97
C PHE A 59 6.05 -1.99 13.74
N PHE A 60 5.78 -2.72 12.65
CA PHE A 60 4.42 -3.16 12.32
C PHE A 60 3.80 -4.09 13.37
N THR A 61 4.59 -4.99 13.96
CA THR A 61 4.10 -5.91 15.00
C THR A 61 3.88 -5.25 16.36
N SER A 62 4.38 -4.02 16.56
CA SER A 62 4.17 -3.26 17.79
C SER A 62 2.84 -2.47 17.83
N ILE A 63 2.13 -2.39 16.70
CA ILE A 63 0.88 -1.66 16.59
C ILE A 63 -0.21 -2.37 17.39
N THR A 64 -0.79 -1.69 18.37
CA THR A 64 -1.91 -2.18 19.18
C THR A 64 -3.01 -1.12 19.27
N GLY A 65 -4.27 -1.58 19.37
CA GLY A 65 -5.41 -0.69 19.60
C GLY A 65 -5.51 -0.28 21.07
N LEU A 66 -5.85 0.98 21.34
CA LEU A 66 -6.10 1.45 22.71
C LEU A 66 -7.46 0.94 23.23
N ALA A 67 -7.43 -0.06 24.10
CA ALA A 67 -8.63 -0.60 24.72
C ALA A 67 -9.27 0.42 25.68
N GLY A 68 -10.58 0.68 25.53
CA GLY A 68 -11.33 1.60 26.38
C GLY A 68 -11.13 3.10 26.07
N GLY A 69 -10.42 3.44 24.99
CA GLY A 69 -10.29 4.82 24.53
C GLY A 69 -11.55 5.36 23.84
N PRO A 70 -11.62 6.68 23.57
CA PRO A 70 -12.66 7.24 22.72
C PRO A 70 -12.59 6.57 21.34
N HIS A 71 -13.72 6.01 20.88
CA HIS A 71 -13.87 5.20 19.65
C HIS A 71 -13.36 3.75 19.70
N TRP A 72 -13.08 3.18 20.88
CA TRP A 72 -12.76 1.75 20.97
C TRP A 72 -13.97 0.86 20.64
N VAL A 73 -13.76 -0.14 19.79
CA VAL A 73 -14.74 -1.19 19.47
C VAL A 73 -14.21 -2.57 19.87
N PRO A 74 -15.02 -3.44 20.51
CA PRO A 74 -14.61 -4.80 20.84
C PRO A 74 -14.29 -5.64 19.59
N VAL A 75 -13.29 -6.52 19.69
CA VAL A 75 -12.91 -7.43 18.61
C VAL A 75 -14.02 -8.47 18.39
N PRO A 76 -14.43 -8.76 17.12
CA PRO A 76 -15.37 -9.83 16.82
C PRO A 76 -14.88 -11.18 17.34
N ARG A 77 -15.75 -11.90 18.06
CA ARG A 77 -15.45 -13.23 18.63
C ARG A 77 -16.08 -14.39 17.86
N HIS A 78 -17.05 -14.09 17.00
CA HIS A 78 -17.73 -15.05 16.14
C HIS A 78 -17.38 -14.71 14.70
N ILE A 79 -16.87 -15.69 13.94
CA ILE A 79 -16.53 -15.54 12.54
C ILE A 79 -17.55 -16.33 11.73
N ASP A 80 -18.33 -15.64 10.91
CA ASP A 80 -19.37 -16.26 10.09
C ASP A 80 -18.83 -16.78 8.75
N GLU A 81 -17.77 -16.14 8.21
CA GLU A 81 -17.21 -16.43 6.89
C GLU A 81 -15.67 -16.35 6.92
N HIS A 82 -14.99 -17.29 6.27
CA HIS A 82 -13.53 -17.36 6.20
C HIS A 82 -13.05 -17.13 4.77
N MET A 83 -12.43 -15.98 4.52
CA MET A 83 -11.86 -15.64 3.21
C MET A 83 -10.36 -15.97 3.15
N PHE A 84 -9.92 -16.55 2.04
CA PHE A 84 -8.50 -16.65 1.69
C PHE A 84 -8.20 -15.69 0.55
N VAL A 85 -7.40 -14.64 0.83
CA VAL A 85 -7.11 -13.57 -0.12
C VAL A 85 -5.64 -13.62 -0.52
N THR A 86 -5.37 -13.72 -1.81
CA THR A 86 -4.02 -13.65 -2.38
C THR A 86 -3.77 -12.25 -2.94
N VAL A 87 -2.65 -11.63 -2.57
CA VAL A 87 -2.20 -10.36 -3.14
C VAL A 87 -0.95 -10.62 -3.98
N GLY A 88 -0.97 -10.15 -5.23
CA GLY A 88 0.15 -10.32 -6.15
C GLY A 88 0.18 -9.20 -7.20
N LEU A 89 1.33 -9.05 -7.86
CA LEU A 89 1.47 -8.15 -9.00
C LEU A 89 1.06 -8.92 -10.27
N GLY A 90 0.04 -8.43 -10.97
CA GLY A 90 -0.36 -8.94 -12.28
C GLY A 90 0.22 -8.07 -13.40
N ILE A 91 0.58 -8.69 -14.52
CA ILE A 91 0.81 -7.97 -15.78
C ILE A 91 -0.44 -8.09 -16.64
N SER A 92 -0.98 -6.97 -17.09
CA SER A 92 -1.99 -6.95 -18.15
C SER A 92 -1.31 -6.54 -19.44
N ILE A 93 -1.45 -7.35 -20.47
CA ILE A 93 -0.94 -7.01 -21.80
C ILE A 93 -1.95 -6.01 -22.37
N CYS A 94 -1.52 -4.76 -22.62
CA CYS A 94 -2.32 -3.82 -23.39
C CYS A 94 -2.56 -4.38 -24.80
N PRO A 95 -3.79 -4.79 -25.14
CA PRO A 95 -4.09 -5.25 -26.48
C PRO A 95 -4.35 -4.04 -27.36
N THR A 96 -3.85 -4.06 -28.59
CA THR A 96 -4.16 -3.01 -29.57
C THR A 96 -5.65 -2.99 -30.00
N SER A 97 -6.48 -3.86 -29.41
CA SER A 97 -7.93 -3.74 -29.21
C SER A 97 -8.42 -5.08 -28.63
N THR A 98 -8.74 -5.19 -27.34
CA THR A 98 -9.64 -6.23 -26.84
C THR A 98 -10.55 -5.69 -25.74
N ALA A 99 -11.84 -5.91 -25.92
CA ALA A 99 -12.85 -5.71 -24.89
C ALA A 99 -12.96 -6.99 -24.06
N PHE A 100 -13.00 -6.86 -22.74
CA PHE A 100 -13.41 -7.95 -21.86
C PHE A 100 -14.94 -7.99 -21.83
N VAL A 101 -15.52 -9.14 -22.20
CA VAL A 101 -16.96 -9.38 -22.06
C VAL A 101 -17.19 -9.90 -20.65
N VAL A 102 -17.93 -9.13 -19.84
CA VAL A 102 -18.47 -9.61 -18.58
C VAL A 102 -19.87 -10.13 -18.88
N GLU A 103 -20.08 -11.43 -18.67
CA GLU A 103 -21.40 -12.04 -18.81
C GLU A 103 -22.32 -11.58 -17.67
N ASN A 104 -23.58 -11.29 -18.00
CA ASN A 104 -24.57 -10.86 -17.01
C ASN A 104 -24.92 -12.02 -16.06
N GLY A 105 -25.04 -11.72 -14.77
CA GLY A 105 -25.59 -12.66 -13.81
C GLY A 105 -27.12 -12.81 -13.93
N PRO A 106 -27.73 -13.75 -13.19
CA PRO A 106 -29.15 -14.06 -13.29
C PRO A 106 -30.08 -12.98 -12.71
N THR A 107 -29.54 -11.95 -12.05
CA THR A 107 -30.33 -10.86 -11.45
C THR A 107 -30.14 -9.55 -12.22
N PRO A 108 -31.17 -8.68 -12.27
CA PRO A 108 -31.05 -7.37 -12.92
C PRO A 108 -29.93 -6.48 -12.34
N GLU A 109 -29.60 -6.66 -11.05
CA GLU A 109 -28.53 -5.93 -10.37
C GLU A 109 -27.12 -6.46 -10.70
N SER A 110 -27.02 -7.63 -11.34
CA SER A 110 -25.77 -8.22 -11.84
C SER A 110 -25.61 -8.08 -13.35
N THR A 111 -26.42 -7.21 -13.97
CA THR A 111 -26.32 -6.83 -15.39
C THR A 111 -25.63 -5.48 -15.51
N LEU A 112 -24.55 -5.39 -16.30
CA LEU A 112 -23.84 -4.12 -16.46
C LEU A 112 -24.58 -3.20 -17.44
N PRO A 113 -24.71 -1.89 -17.14
CA PRO A 113 -25.18 -0.92 -18.11
C PRO A 113 -24.17 -0.80 -19.28
N PRO A 114 -24.63 -0.41 -20.48
CA PRO A 114 -23.74 -0.24 -21.62
C PRO A 114 -22.65 0.80 -21.33
N PRO A 115 -21.44 0.63 -21.88
CA PRO A 115 -20.34 1.55 -21.64
C PRO A 115 -20.71 2.98 -22.09
N PRO A 116 -20.30 4.02 -21.35
CA PRO A 116 -20.47 5.41 -21.76
C PRO A 116 -19.82 5.69 -23.12
N VAL A 117 -20.49 6.48 -23.96
CA VAL A 117 -20.05 6.79 -25.33
C VAL A 117 -18.72 7.56 -25.38
N ASP A 118 -18.38 8.29 -24.32
CA ASP A 118 -17.16 9.10 -24.21
C ASP A 118 -15.97 8.38 -23.59
N LEU A 119 -15.95 7.04 -23.62
CA LEU A 119 -14.76 6.31 -23.21
C LEU A 119 -13.61 6.67 -24.19
N PRO A 120 -12.47 7.21 -23.71
CA PRO A 120 -11.37 7.58 -24.60
C PRO A 120 -10.93 6.33 -25.37
N GLN A 121 -11.15 6.38 -26.69
CA GLN A 121 -10.49 5.49 -27.64
C GLN A 121 -9.02 5.87 -27.60
N CYS A 122 -8.12 4.89 -27.47
CA CYS A 122 -6.68 5.14 -27.60
C CYS A 122 -6.33 5.78 -28.95
#